data_AF-A0A7C4T0C9-F1
#
_entry.id   AF-A0A7C4T0C9-F1
#
_cell.length_a   1.000
_cell.length_b   1.000
_cell.length_c   1.000
_cell.angle_alpha   90.00
_cell.angle_beta   90.00
_cell.angle_gamma   90.00
#
_symmetry.space_group_name_H-M   'P 1'
#
loop_
_entity.id
_entity.type
_entity.pdbx_description
1 polymer ?
#
loop_
_entity_poly.entity_id
_entity_poly.type
_entity_poly.pdbx_seq_one_letter_code
_entity_poly.pdbx_strand_id
1 'polypeptide(L)'
;MTEARFVYEGKSIDYTPTENIAAGTVVVLGDIIAIASLDMKAGVLGALAIEGVFEVPKEADDEGKFIGVGTKVYWNATDKRVELSEGEPAVHKYMGKTVKAALTTDTTTWVKLGL
;
A
#
# COMPACT_ATOMS: atom_id res chain seq x y z
N MET A 1 -24.94 25.79 9.41
CA MET A 1 -24.74 24.56 8.62
C MET A 1 -23.56 23.84 9.22
N THR A 2 -23.64 22.54 9.47
CA THR A 2 -22.47 21.77 9.92
C THR A 2 -21.65 21.37 8.72
N GLU A 3 -20.36 21.74 8.73
CA GLU A 3 -19.44 21.57 7.59
C GLU A 3 -18.98 20.12 7.39
N ALA A 4 -19.03 19.30 8.44
CA ALA A 4 -18.65 17.89 8.38
C ALA A 4 -19.52 17.03 9.30
N ARG A 5 -19.68 15.76 8.92
CA ARG A 5 -20.29 14.71 9.74
C ARG A 5 -19.36 13.51 9.79
N PHE A 6 -19.12 12.98 10.98
CA PHE A 6 -18.41 11.71 11.14
C PHE A 6 -19.21 10.58 10.47
N VAL A 7 -18.54 9.77 9.65
CA VAL A 7 -19.16 8.61 8.97
C VAL A 7 -18.68 7.31 9.62
N TYR A 8 -17.38 7.06 9.67
CA TYR A 8 -16.74 5.91 10.31
C TYR A 8 -15.23 6.16 10.49
N GLU A 9 -14.50 5.25 11.14
CA GLU A 9 -13.07 5.42 11.47
C GLU A 9 -12.13 5.52 10.24
N GLY A 10 -12.54 5.07 9.05
CA GLY A 10 -11.70 5.18 7.85
C GLY A 10 -10.58 4.15 7.73
N LYS A 11 -10.53 3.09 8.54
CA LYS A 11 -9.45 2.06 8.45
C LYS A 11 -9.55 1.18 7.21
N SER A 12 -10.76 0.97 6.72
CA SER A 12 -11.05 0.18 5.52
C SER A 12 -12.21 0.79 4.75
N ILE A 13 -12.23 0.58 3.45
CA ILE A 13 -13.26 1.09 2.55
C ILE A 13 -13.91 -0.09 1.81
N ASP A 14 -15.21 0.06 1.55
CA ASP A 14 -15.94 -0.88 0.71
C ASP A 14 -15.48 -0.77 -0.74
N TYR A 15 -15.21 -1.91 -1.36
CA TYR A 15 -14.73 -1.99 -2.74
C TYR A 15 -15.34 -3.20 -3.43
N THR A 16 -15.81 -3.00 -4.66
CA THR A 16 -16.27 -4.09 -5.53
C THR A 16 -15.28 -4.21 -6.68
N PRO A 17 -14.48 -5.27 -6.72
CA PRO A 17 -13.48 -5.41 -7.77
C PRO A 17 -14.13 -5.83 -9.09
N THR A 18 -13.56 -5.39 -10.20
CA THR A 18 -13.98 -5.82 -11.55
C THR A 18 -13.43 -7.20 -11.92
N GLU A 19 -12.37 -7.64 -11.25
CA GLU A 19 -11.70 -8.92 -11.45
C GLU A 19 -11.48 -9.62 -10.09
N ASN A 20 -11.02 -10.87 -10.12
CA ASN A 20 -10.68 -11.55 -8.87
C ASN A 20 -9.40 -10.94 -8.29
N ILE A 21 -9.44 -10.56 -7.01
CA ILE A 21 -8.31 -9.98 -6.28
C ILE A 21 -7.97 -10.91 -5.12
N ALA A 22 -6.72 -11.35 -5.04
CA ALA A 22 -6.25 -12.14 -3.91
C ALA A 22 -5.96 -11.26 -2.68
N ALA A 23 -6.04 -11.83 -1.49
CA ALA A 23 -5.61 -11.19 -0.26
C ALA A 23 -4.15 -10.69 -0.38
N GLY A 24 -3.86 -9.53 0.20
CA GLY A 24 -2.55 -8.86 0.14
C GLY A 24 -2.30 -8.07 -1.15
N THR A 25 -3.18 -8.15 -2.14
CA THR A 25 -3.04 -7.35 -3.37
C THR A 25 -3.17 -5.86 -3.07
N VAL A 26 -2.18 -5.08 -3.53
CA VAL A 26 -2.21 -3.62 -3.46
C VAL A 26 -3.07 -3.08 -4.61
N VAL A 27 -4.10 -2.33 -4.25
CA VAL A 27 -5.02 -1.65 -5.16
C VAL A 27 -4.79 -0.15 -5.06
N VAL A 28 -4.62 0.49 -6.22
CA VAL A 28 -4.41 1.94 -6.31
C VAL A 28 -5.72 2.60 -6.72
N LEU A 29 -6.26 3.46 -5.85
CA LEU A 29 -7.49 4.21 -6.07
C LEU A 29 -7.17 5.70 -6.19
N GLY A 30 -6.82 6.14 -7.40
CA GLY A 30 -6.28 7.48 -7.63
C GLY A 30 -4.93 7.64 -6.94
N ASP A 31 -4.88 8.43 -5.87
CA ASP A 31 -3.69 8.61 -5.03
C ASP A 31 -3.76 7.84 -3.69
N ILE A 32 -4.82 7.06 -3.48
CA ILE A 32 -4.98 6.22 -2.29
C ILE A 32 -4.40 4.83 -2.57
N ILE A 33 -3.49 4.38 -1.70
CA ILE A 33 -3.06 2.99 -1.65
C ILE A 33 -3.94 2.22 -0.66
N ALA A 34 -4.51 1.12 -1.13
CA ALA A 34 -5.34 0.24 -0.34
C ALA A 34 -4.91 -1.21 -0.55
N ILE A 35 -5.08 -2.08 0.45
CA ILE A 35 -4.67 -3.49 0.39
C ILE A 35 -5.85 -4.39 0.66
N ALA A 36 -6.04 -5.40 -0.20
CA ALA A 36 -7.07 -6.42 -0.01
C ALA A 36 -6.80 -7.23 1.27
N SER A 37 -7.69 -7.15 2.25
CA SER A 37 -7.53 -7.92 3.50
C SER A 37 -7.91 -9.40 3.35
N LEU A 38 -8.73 -9.72 2.35
CA LEU A 38 -9.24 -11.06 2.06
C LEU A 38 -9.31 -11.26 0.54
N ASP A 39 -9.46 -12.51 0.10
CA ASP A 39 -9.74 -12.81 -1.30
C ASP A 39 -11.12 -12.27 -1.69
N MET A 40 -11.17 -11.53 -2.80
CA MET A 40 -12.39 -10.94 -3.33
C MET A 40 -12.64 -11.45 -4.75
N LYS A 41 -13.86 -11.89 -5.03
CA LYS A 41 -14.28 -12.27 -6.39
C LYS A 41 -14.80 -11.05 -7.14
N ALA A 42 -14.65 -11.06 -8.45
CA ALA A 42 -15.23 -10.05 -9.33
C ALA A 42 -16.73 -9.85 -9.05
N GLY A 43 -17.14 -8.59 -8.91
CA GLY A 43 -18.54 -8.21 -8.67
C GLY A 43 -19.07 -8.50 -7.27
N VAL A 44 -18.24 -8.96 -6.33
CA VAL A 44 -18.64 -9.20 -4.93
C VAL A 44 -18.12 -8.07 -4.05
N LEU A 45 -18.98 -7.54 -3.19
CA LEU A 45 -18.57 -6.53 -2.21
C LEU A 45 -17.49 -7.10 -1.28
N GLY A 46 -16.35 -6.43 -1.22
CA GLY A 46 -15.28 -6.69 -0.27
C GLY A 46 -14.78 -5.40 0.36
N ALA A 47 -13.69 -5.51 1.11
CA ALA A 47 -13.09 -4.39 1.83
C ALA A 47 -11.59 -4.29 1.54
N LEU A 48 -11.12 -3.05 1.36
CA LEU A 48 -9.71 -2.73 1.25
C LEU A 48 -9.27 -1.95 2.48
N ALA A 49 -8.16 -2.36 3.09
CA ALA A 49 -7.54 -1.62 4.18
C ALA A 49 -6.74 -0.45 3.63
N ILE A 50 -7.04 0.76 4.11
CA ILE A 50 -6.30 1.99 3.81
C ILE A 50 -5.46 2.48 4.99
N GLU A 51 -5.61 1.81 6.14
CA GLU A 51 -4.80 2.02 7.33
C GLU A 51 -4.31 0.68 7.89
N GLY A 52 -3.06 0.64 8.36
CA GLY A 52 -2.48 -0.54 9.01
C GLY A 52 -0.99 -0.66 8.71
N VAL A 53 -0.32 -1.65 9.34
CA VAL A 53 1.06 -2.01 9.00
C VAL A 53 1.03 -3.26 8.13
N PHE A 54 1.65 -3.17 6.96
CA PHE A 54 1.69 -4.27 6.00
C PHE A 54 3.12 -4.59 5.61
N GLU A 55 3.41 -5.88 5.49
CA GLU A 55 4.65 -6.35 4.88
C GLU A 55 4.50 -6.28 3.36
N VAL A 56 5.44 -5.60 2.71
CA VAL A 56 5.40 -5.31 1.27
C VAL A 56 6.73 -5.64 0.62
N PRO A 57 6.74 -6.10 -0.65
CA PRO A 57 7.97 -6.37 -1.38
C PRO A 57 8.80 -5.11 -1.60
N LYS A 58 10.13 -5.22 -1.56
CA LYS A 58 11.08 -4.18 -2.01
C LYS A 58 12.12 -4.77 -2.94
N GLU A 59 12.88 -3.92 -3.63
CA GLU A 59 14.10 -4.34 -4.34
C GLU A 59 15.09 -5.02 -3.37
N ALA A 60 15.64 -6.15 -3.79
CA ALA A 60 16.58 -6.96 -3.01
C ALA A 60 17.94 -7.08 -3.73
N ASP A 61 18.88 -7.77 -3.10
CA ASP A 61 20.17 -8.14 -3.68
C ASP A 61 20.99 -6.95 -4.22
N ASP A 62 21.54 -7.06 -5.43
CA ASP A 62 22.54 -6.13 -5.99
C ASP A 62 22.03 -4.69 -6.17
N GLU A 63 20.72 -4.50 -6.25
CA GLU A 63 20.06 -3.19 -6.37
C GLU A 63 19.28 -2.81 -5.09
N GLY A 64 19.27 -3.70 -4.11
CA GLY A 64 18.55 -3.56 -2.86
C GLY A 64 19.06 -2.39 -2.03
N LYS A 65 18.17 -1.45 -1.70
CA LYS A 65 18.50 -0.30 -0.85
C LYS A 65 18.16 -0.61 0.60
N PHE A 66 19.02 -0.12 1.50
CA PHE A 66 18.68 -0.04 2.92
C PHE A 66 17.53 0.97 3.10
N ILE A 67 16.52 0.58 3.85
CA ILE A 67 15.39 1.44 4.18
C ILE A 67 15.33 1.58 5.71
N GLY A 68 15.57 2.79 6.19
CA GLY A 68 15.48 3.11 7.62
C GLY A 68 14.03 3.09 8.12
N VAL A 69 13.84 3.14 9.43
CA VAL A 69 12.51 3.35 10.03
C VAL A 69 12.06 4.79 9.79
N GLY A 70 10.78 4.99 9.48
CA GLY A 70 10.16 6.30 9.24
C GLY A 70 10.41 6.85 7.84
N THR A 71 11.08 6.10 6.97
CA THR A 71 11.37 6.51 5.60
C THR A 71 10.11 6.44 4.76
N LYS A 72 9.84 7.50 3.99
CA LYS A 72 8.75 7.51 3.01
C LYS A 72 9.06 6.53 1.89
N VAL A 73 8.05 5.75 1.50
CA VAL A 73 8.15 4.80 0.41
C VAL A 73 6.97 4.94 -0.53
N TYR A 74 7.22 4.60 -1.79
CA TYR A 74 6.30 4.73 -2.90
C TYR A 74 6.07 3.35 -3.50
N TRP A 75 4.81 3.00 -3.74
CA TRP A 75 4.43 1.77 -4.43
C TRP A 75 4.62 1.95 -5.93
N ASN A 76 5.48 1.14 -6.53
CA ASN A 76 5.62 1.02 -7.98
C ASN A 76 4.60 0.00 -8.49
N ALA A 77 3.57 0.48 -9.19
CA ALA A 77 2.49 -0.35 -9.69
C ALA A 77 2.91 -1.29 -10.84
N THR A 78 4.03 -1.03 -11.51
CA THR A 78 4.58 -1.87 -12.57
C THR A 78 5.33 -3.05 -11.98
N ASP A 79 6.31 -2.78 -11.11
CA ASP A 79 7.20 -3.81 -10.56
C ASP A 79 6.67 -4.47 -9.28
N LYS A 80 5.50 -4.01 -8.78
CA LYS A 80 4.78 -4.55 -7.62
C LYS A 80 5.63 -4.60 -6.35
N ARG A 81 6.33 -3.50 -6.07
CA ARG A 81 7.24 -3.35 -4.93
C ARG A 81 7.32 -1.90 -4.47
N VAL A 82 7.85 -1.69 -3.27
CA VAL A 82 8.13 -0.35 -2.76
C VAL A 82 9.51 0.15 -3.16
N GLU A 83 9.57 1.44 -3.44
CA GLU A 83 10.78 2.18 -3.78
C GLU A 83 10.92 3.44 -2.92
N LEU A 84 12.15 3.93 -2.83
CA LEU A 84 12.50 5.16 -2.10
C LEU A 84 12.30 6.43 -2.92
N SER A 85 12.18 6.28 -4.25
CA SER A 85 11.99 7.39 -5.17
C SER A 85 10.52 7.59 -5.46
N GLU A 86 10.11 8.86 -5.59
CA GLU A 86 8.77 9.21 -6.06
C GLU A 86 8.57 8.92 -7.55
N GLY A 87 9.66 8.68 -8.31
CA GLY A 87 9.62 8.27 -9.71
C GLY A 87 8.63 9.07 -10.58
N GLU A 88 8.05 8.40 -11.57
CA GLU A 88 6.94 8.94 -12.36
C GLU A 88 5.62 8.86 -11.56
N PRO A 89 4.91 9.98 -11.30
CA PRO A 89 3.70 10.01 -10.45
C PRO A 89 2.54 9.15 -10.93
N ALA A 90 2.52 8.77 -12.21
CA ALA A 90 1.53 7.87 -12.77
C ALA A 90 1.75 6.40 -12.35
N VAL A 91 3.00 6.04 -12.03
CA VAL A 91 3.43 4.68 -11.69
C VAL A 91 3.69 4.52 -10.20
N HIS A 92 4.30 5.55 -9.60
CA HIS A 92 4.73 5.57 -8.21
C HIS A 92 3.73 6.36 -7.39
N LYS A 93 3.08 5.67 -6.45
CA LYS A 93 2.12 6.28 -5.55
C LYS A 93 2.63 6.22 -4.13
N TYR A 94 2.46 7.32 -3.39
CA TYR A 94 2.87 7.35 -1.99
C TYR A 94 2.11 6.28 -1.21
N MET A 95 2.85 5.35 -0.59
CA MET A 95 2.27 4.25 0.16
C MET A 95 2.23 4.55 1.65
N GLY A 96 3.31 5.14 2.19
CA GLY A 96 3.38 5.45 3.60
C GLY A 96 4.81 5.55 4.09
N LYS A 97 5.01 5.23 5.37
CA LYS A 97 6.34 5.20 6.00
C LYS A 97 6.66 3.83 6.54
N THR A 98 7.92 3.43 6.45
CA THR A 98 8.40 2.20 7.06
C THR A 98 8.34 2.27 8.59
N VAL A 99 8.01 1.15 9.23
CA VAL A 99 8.00 1.01 10.69
C VAL A 99 9.07 0.04 11.19
N LYS A 100 9.71 -0.69 10.28
CA LYS A 100 10.82 -1.60 10.54
C LYS A 100 11.91 -1.34 9.50
N ALA A 101 13.16 -1.26 9.94
CA ALA A 101 14.27 -1.14 9.02
C ALA A 101 14.39 -2.40 8.15
N ALA A 102 14.70 -2.21 6.88
CA ALA A 102 14.98 -3.30 5.93
C ALA A 102 16.40 -3.17 5.39
N LEU A 103 17.16 -4.25 5.48
CA LEU A 103 18.52 -4.35 4.97
C LEU A 103 18.52 -4.43 3.44
N THR A 104 19.69 -4.27 2.82
CA THR A 104 19.84 -4.36 1.36
C THR A 104 19.39 -5.73 0.84
N THR A 105 19.71 -6.80 1.56
CA THR A 105 19.35 -8.19 1.23
C THR A 105 17.90 -8.57 1.54
N ASP A 106 17.17 -7.76 2.32
CA ASP A 106 15.78 -8.07 2.62
C ASP A 106 14.93 -7.91 1.37
N THR A 107 13.99 -8.83 1.16
CA THR A 107 13.04 -8.78 0.03
C THR A 107 11.74 -8.07 0.41
N THR A 108 11.53 -7.76 1.69
CA THR A 108 10.32 -7.11 2.19
C THR A 108 10.63 -6.02 3.22
N THR A 109 9.66 -5.12 3.43
CA THR A 109 9.68 -4.15 4.52
C THR A 109 8.28 -3.95 5.09
N TRP A 110 8.17 -3.41 6.31
CA TRP A 110 6.89 -3.14 6.95
C TRP A 110 6.53 -1.66 6.81
N VAL A 111 5.39 -1.37 6.21
CA VAL A 111 4.93 -0.01 5.90
C VAL A 111 3.62 0.28 6.61
N LYS A 112 3.55 1.43 7.30
CA LYS A 112 2.30 1.97 7.86
C LYS A 112 1.59 2.81 6.81
N LEU A 113 0.37 2.41 6.47
CA LEU A 113 -0.59 3.18 5.69
C LEU A 113 -1.37 4.16 6.58
N GLY A 114 -1.85 5.26 5.99
CA GLY A 114 -2.68 6.27 6.66
C GLY A 114 -1.90 7.14 7.65
N LEU A 115 -0.78 7.72 7.21
CA LEU A 115 0.09 8.63 7.97
C LEU A 115 0.13 10.03 7.36
#